data_AF-A0A0Q8PQX2-F1
#
_entry.id   AF-A0A0Q8PQX2-F1
#
_cell.length_a   1.000
_cell.length_b   1.000
_cell.length_c   1.000
_cell.angle_alpha   90.00
_cell.angle_beta   90.00
_cell.angle_gamma   90.00
#
_symmetry.space_group_name_H-M   'P 1'
#
loop_
_entity.id
_entity.type
_entity.pdbx_description
1 polymer ?
#
loop_
_entity_poly.entity_id
_entity_poly.type
_entity_poly.pdbx_seq_one_letter_code
_entity_poly.pdbx_strand_id
1 'polypeptide(L)'
;MSIATDVASRTGSRDPGRWYVTTAYVSQTFVEGELVTRPSAVVHAKEMGTATTACGLWSYSWRKMLDLPFPLPVGAAPGAKSCPACLAKVIEEW
;
A
#
# COMPACT_ATOMS: atom_id res chain seq x y z
N MET A 1 44.27 -5.66 -22.09
CA MET A 1 42.96 -5.03 -22.33
C MET A 1 41.92 -5.87 -21.60
N SER A 2 41.44 -5.42 -20.45
CA SER A 2 40.45 -6.14 -19.65
C SER A 2 39.26 -5.22 -19.43
N ILE A 3 38.12 -5.59 -20.01
CA ILE A 3 36.83 -4.92 -19.82
C ILE A 3 36.21 -5.58 -18.58
N ALA A 4 36.22 -4.87 -17.45
CA ALA A 4 35.37 -5.22 -16.32
C ALA A 4 33.97 -4.68 -16.64
N THR A 5 33.07 -5.57 -17.06
CA THR A 5 31.65 -5.27 -17.17
C THR A 5 31.10 -5.17 -15.76
N ASP A 6 31.00 -3.93 -15.25
CA ASP A 6 30.39 -3.64 -13.95
C ASP A 6 28.92 -4.09 -14.00
N VAL A 7 28.62 -5.07 -13.16
CA VAL A 7 27.32 -5.70 -13.02
C VAL A 7 26.34 -4.63 -12.54
N ALA A 8 25.47 -4.19 -13.43
CA ALA A 8 24.34 -3.33 -13.11
C ALA A 8 23.63 -3.88 -11.87
N SER A 9 23.76 -3.15 -10.76
CA SER A 9 22.99 -3.36 -9.55
C SER A 9 21.52 -3.27 -9.91
N ARG A 10 20.88 -4.43 -10.10
CA ARG A 10 19.43 -4.54 -10.14
C ARG A 10 18.95 -4.14 -8.76
N THR A 11 18.65 -2.85 -8.58
CA THR A 11 17.69 -2.41 -7.57
C THR A 11 16.41 -3.18 -7.87
N GLY A 12 16.21 -4.28 -7.15
CA GLY A 12 15.03 -5.11 -7.28
C GLY A 12 13.81 -4.22 -7.14
N SER A 13 13.08 -4.06 -8.24
CA SER A 13 11.69 -3.62 -8.20
C SER A 13 10.98 -4.59 -7.26
N ARG A 14 10.83 -4.19 -5.99
CA ARG A 14 9.94 -4.86 -5.04
C ARG A 14 8.59 -4.89 -5.73
N ASP A 15 8.19 -6.08 -6.18
CA ASP A 15 6.83 -6.32 -6.63
C ASP A 15 5.91 -5.69 -5.57
N PRO A 16 5.03 -4.72 -5.91
CA PRO A 16 4.35 -3.88 -4.92
C PRO A 16 3.37 -4.64 -4.00
N GLY A 17 3.43 -5.97 -3.99
CA GLY A 17 2.59 -6.86 -3.22
C GLY A 17 1.28 -7.11 -3.96
N ARG A 18 0.82 -8.35 -3.89
CA ARG A 18 -0.53 -8.79 -4.29
C ARG A 18 -1.66 -7.97 -3.64
N TRP A 19 -1.34 -7.23 -2.57
CA TRP A 19 -2.26 -6.58 -1.66
C TRP A 19 -2.18 -5.05 -1.77
N TYR A 20 -3.32 -4.42 -2.04
CA TYR A 20 -3.46 -2.96 -2.11
C TYR A 20 -4.23 -2.38 -0.93
N VAL A 21 -4.17 -1.06 -0.80
CA VAL A 21 -4.74 -0.29 0.31
C VAL A 21 -6.26 -0.09 0.19
N THR A 22 -6.97 -0.40 1.26
CA THR A 22 -8.41 -0.14 1.43
C THR A 22 -8.67 0.67 2.70
N THR A 23 -9.42 1.77 2.61
CA THR A 23 -9.78 2.64 3.76
C THR A 23 -11.25 3.04 3.72
N ALA A 24 -11.86 3.22 4.88
CA ALA A 24 -13.20 3.80 4.98
C ALA A 24 -13.16 5.34 4.85
N TYR A 25 -12.09 5.97 5.38
CA TYR A 25 -11.95 7.42 5.44
C TYR A 25 -10.68 7.91 4.76
N VAL A 26 -10.82 9.04 4.06
CA VAL A 26 -9.72 9.76 3.41
C VAL A 26 -9.77 11.23 3.83
N SER A 27 -8.63 11.89 3.78
CA SER A 27 -8.51 13.34 3.86
C SER A 27 -8.04 13.89 2.51
N GLN A 28 -8.50 15.08 2.16
CA GLN A 28 -7.96 15.82 1.03
C GLN A 28 -6.99 16.88 1.55
N THR A 29 -5.84 17.02 0.90
CA THR A 29 -4.82 18.01 1.28
C THR A 29 -4.12 18.53 0.03
N PHE A 30 -3.69 19.79 0.05
CA PHE A 30 -2.91 20.37 -1.03
C PHE A 30 -1.42 20.07 -0.81
N VAL A 31 -0.78 19.51 -1.82
CA VAL A 31 0.67 19.24 -1.84
C VAL A 31 1.21 19.85 -3.11
N GLU A 32 2.12 20.82 -2.99
CA GLU A 32 2.72 21.51 -4.14
C GLU A 32 1.70 22.13 -5.11
N GLY A 33 0.56 22.59 -4.57
CA GLY A 33 -0.52 23.19 -5.35
C GLY A 33 -1.56 22.20 -5.90
N GLU A 34 -1.32 20.89 -5.77
CA GLU A 34 -2.22 19.84 -6.23
C GLU A 34 -3.10 19.28 -5.10
N LEU A 35 -4.40 19.08 -5.36
CA LEU A 35 -5.32 18.48 -4.39
C LEU A 35 -5.16 16.95 -4.38
N VAL A 36 -4.51 16.41 -3.34
CA VAL A 36 -4.25 14.98 -3.21
C VAL A 36 -5.19 14.35 -2.18
N THR A 37 -5.76 13.20 -2.51
CA THR A 37 -6.54 12.38 -1.56
C THR A 37 -5.62 11.37 -0.88
N ARG A 38 -5.66 11.31 0.45
CA ARG A 38 -4.81 10.44 1.28
C ARG A 38 -5.63 9.65 2.30
N PRO A 39 -5.19 8.44 2.72
CA PRO A 39 -5.81 7.74 3.84
C PRO A 39 -5.71 8.55 5.12
N SER A 40 -6.80 8.60 5.90
CA SER A 40 -6.84 9.29 7.20
C SER A 40 -7.18 8.37 8.38
N ALA A 41 -7.37 7.07 8.12
CA ALA A 41 -7.75 6.07 9.11
C ALA A 41 -6.88 4.81 9.00
N VAL A 42 -7.26 3.78 9.74
CA VAL A 42 -6.61 2.46 9.66
C VAL A 42 -6.83 1.86 8.28
N VAL A 43 -5.74 1.46 7.65
CA VAL A 43 -5.72 0.90 6.30
C VAL A 43 -5.66 -0.62 6.37
N HIS A 44 -6.45 -1.26 5.50
CA HIS A 44 -6.52 -2.70 5.38
C HIS A 44 -5.94 -3.15 4.03
N ALA A 45 -5.29 -4.31 4.04
CA ALA A 45 -4.83 -4.99 2.84
C ALA A 45 -6.00 -5.65 2.13
N LYS A 46 -6.07 -5.52 0.80
CA LYS A 46 -7.04 -6.24 -0.04
C LYS A 46 -6.41 -6.76 -1.34
N GLU A 47 -6.66 -8.02 -1.64
CA GLU A 47 -6.22 -8.67 -2.89
C GLU A 47 -7.16 -8.24 -4.02
N MET A 48 -6.58 -7.97 -5.18
CA MET A 48 -7.36 -7.56 -6.36
C MET A 48 -8.36 -8.64 -6.75
N GLY A 49 -9.55 -8.22 -7.15
CA GLY A 49 -10.65 -9.12 -7.53
C GLY A 49 -11.47 -9.68 -6.37
N THR A 50 -11.08 -9.45 -5.11
CA THR A 50 -11.87 -9.91 -3.95
C THR A 50 -12.88 -8.86 -3.47
N ALA A 51 -13.83 -9.22 -2.60
CA ALA A 51 -14.72 -8.29 -1.90
C ALA A 51 -14.29 -8.03 -0.44
N THR A 52 -13.39 -8.85 0.09
CA THR A 52 -12.96 -8.89 1.48
C THR A 52 -11.50 -8.49 1.62
N THR A 53 -11.18 -7.76 2.69
CA THR A 53 -9.79 -7.48 3.09
C THR A 53 -9.12 -8.76 3.60
N ALA A 54 -7.78 -8.76 3.71
CA ALA A 54 -7.03 -9.89 4.25
C ALA A 54 -7.51 -10.28 5.66
N CYS A 55 -7.91 -9.31 6.49
CA CYS A 55 -8.46 -9.58 7.83
C CYS A 55 -9.95 -9.97 7.83
N GLY A 56 -10.57 -10.20 6.67
CA GLY A 56 -11.95 -10.70 6.54
C GLY A 56 -13.04 -9.62 6.53
N LEU A 57 -12.69 -8.34 6.67
CA LEU A 57 -13.70 -7.27 6.62
C LEU A 57 -14.21 -7.04 5.20
N TRP A 58 -15.52 -6.81 5.09
CA TRP A 58 -16.18 -6.46 3.85
C TRP A 58 -15.84 -5.03 3.41
N SER A 59 -15.51 -4.84 2.12
CA SER A 59 -14.98 -3.56 1.60
C SER A 59 -15.93 -2.78 0.69
N TYR A 60 -17.20 -3.19 0.54
CA TYR A 60 -18.07 -2.66 -0.51
C TYR A 60 -18.40 -1.16 -0.34
N SER A 61 -18.62 -0.70 0.88
CA SER A 61 -18.95 0.70 1.21
C SER A 61 -17.74 1.62 1.41
N TRP A 62 -16.53 1.11 1.22
CA TRP A 62 -15.29 1.81 1.57
C TRP A 62 -14.77 2.62 0.39
N ARG A 63 -14.10 3.75 0.67
CA ARG A 63 -13.37 4.49 -0.36
C ARG A 63 -12.01 3.82 -0.61
N LYS A 64 -12.00 2.90 -1.56
CA LYS A 64 -10.81 2.10 -1.91
C LYS A 64 -9.77 2.98 -2.59
N MET A 65 -8.51 2.84 -2.21
CA MET A 65 -7.36 3.49 -2.85
C MET A 65 -6.44 2.38 -3.37
N LEU A 66 -6.91 1.71 -4.42
CA LEU A 66 -6.35 0.46 -4.91
C LEU A 66 -4.96 0.60 -5.54
N ASP A 67 -4.43 1.82 -5.71
CA ASP A 67 -3.13 2.02 -6.37
C ASP A 67 -1.97 2.12 -5.37
N LEU A 68 -2.24 2.05 -4.07
CA LEU A 68 -1.20 2.11 -3.05
C LEU A 68 -0.82 0.70 -2.57
N PRO A 69 0.48 0.39 -2.48
CA PRO A 69 0.95 -0.88 -1.94
C PRO A 69 0.68 -0.96 -0.43
N PHE A 70 0.52 -2.19 0.08
CA PHE A 70 0.43 -2.48 1.51
C PHE A 70 1.64 -3.31 1.97
N PRO A 71 2.35 -2.95 3.07
CA PRO A 71 2.07 -1.83 3.97
C PRO A 71 2.30 -0.46 3.32
N LEU A 72 1.65 0.57 3.88
CA LEU A 72 1.85 1.92 3.41
C LEU A 72 3.32 2.34 3.54
N PRO A 73 3.89 3.03 2.53
CA PRO A 73 5.23 3.57 2.65
C PRO A 73 5.31 4.61 3.78
N VAL A 74 6.49 4.73 4.37
CA VAL A 74 6.76 5.75 5.41
C VAL A 74 6.41 7.13 4.84
N GLY A 75 5.54 7.87 5.54
CA GLY A 75 5.11 9.21 5.14
C GLY A 75 3.85 9.28 4.27
N ALA A 76 3.18 8.16 3.96
CA ALA A 76 1.97 8.14 3.12
C ALA A 76 0.84 9.09 3.61
N ALA A 77 0.65 9.21 4.92
CA ALA A 77 -0.15 10.27 5.55
C ALA A 77 0.13 10.34 7.06
N PRO A 78 0.21 11.53 7.67
CA PRO A 78 0.24 11.67 9.12
C PRO A 78 -1.04 11.08 9.73
N GLY A 79 -0.91 10.03 10.55
CA GLY A 79 -2.04 9.43 11.27
C GLY A 79 -2.62 8.15 10.65
N ALA A 80 -2.37 7.87 9.37
CA ALA A 80 -2.73 6.59 8.78
C ALA A 80 -1.83 5.48 9.34
N LYS A 81 -2.43 4.35 9.74
CA LYS A 81 -1.74 3.17 10.24
C LYS A 81 -2.23 1.93 9.49
N SER A 82 -1.35 0.96 9.27
CA SER A 82 -1.74 -0.33 8.73
C SER A 82 -2.40 -1.19 9.80
N CYS A 83 -3.48 -1.89 9.45
CA CYS A 83 -4.17 -2.83 10.33
C CYS A 83 -3.20 -3.94 10.76
N PRO A 84 -2.99 -4.18 12.07
CA PRO A 84 -2.07 -5.20 12.56
C PRO A 84 -2.37 -6.62 12.05
N ALA A 85 -3.66 -6.98 11.95
CA ALA A 85 -4.06 -8.31 11.44
C ALA A 85 -3.76 -8.47 9.95
N CYS A 86 -3.95 -7.40 9.15
CA CYS A 86 -3.55 -7.42 7.75
C CYS A 86 -2.02 -7.47 7.59
N LEU A 87 -1.28 -6.74 8.43
CA LEU A 87 0.19 -6.78 8.43
C LEU A 87 0.70 -8.19 8.72
N ALA A 88 0.19 -8.86 9.76
CA ALA A 88 0.60 -10.22 10.10
C ALA A 88 0.39 -11.18 8.92
N LYS A 89 -0.81 -11.18 8.32
CA LYS A 89 -1.12 -12.04 7.17
C LYS A 89 -0.24 -11.77 5.96
N VAL A 90 0.01 -10.50 5.64
CA VAL A 90 0.83 -10.14 4.47
C VAL A 90 2.30 -10.50 4.71
N ILE A 91 2.82 -10.32 5.93
CA ILE A 91 4.22 -10.65 6.26
C ILE A 91 4.46 -12.17 6.31
N GLU A 92 3.49 -12.97 6.76
CA GLU A 92 3.59 -14.43 6.76
C GLU A 92 3.61 -15.06 5.34
N GLU A 93 3.09 -14.35 4.34
CA GLU A 93 3.03 -14.81 2.94
C GLU A 93 4.27 -14.42 2.10
N TRP A 94 5.27 -13.75 2.69
CA TRP A 94 6.50 -13.29 2.04
C TRP A 94 7.71 -14.15 2.41
#